data_AF-A0A1V9XG61-F1
#
_entry.id   AF-A0A1V9XG61-F1
#
_cell.length_a   1.000
_cell.length_b   1.000
_cell.length_c   1.000
_cell.angle_alpha   90.00
_cell.angle_beta   90.00
_cell.angle_gamma   90.00
#
_symmetry.space_group_name_H-M   'P 1'
#
loop_
_entity.id
_entity.type
_entity.pdbx_description
1 polymer ?
#
loop_
_entity_poly.entity_id
_entity_poly.type
_entity_poly.pdbx_seq_one_letter_code
_entity_poly.pdbx_strand_id
1 'polypeptide(L)' 'MSDLPGSVSAIAERELGETPSRRRAELKNLRRLIAEEEDFNPRQDDAFLLRFLRCRKYDAERAFK' A
#
# COMPACT_ATOMS: atom_id res chain seq x y z
N MET A 1 -12.50 -7.90 4.87
CA MET A 1 -11.82 -6.84 5.63
C MET A 1 -12.87 -6.18 6.49
N SER A 2 -12.74 -6.23 7.81
CA SER A 2 -13.61 -5.45 8.69
C SER A 2 -13.37 -3.96 8.44
N ASP A 3 -14.43 -3.19 8.23
CA ASP A 3 -14.32 -1.75 8.09
C ASP A 3 -13.66 -1.17 9.35
N LEU A 4 -12.67 -0.30 9.13
CA LEU A 4 -12.04 0.43 10.23
C LEU A 4 -13.06 1.39 10.84
N PRO A 5 -12.99 1.67 12.15
CA PRO A 5 -13.76 2.74 12.74
C PRO A 5 -13.61 4.02 11.90
N GLY A 6 -14.71 4.72 11.62
CA GLY A 6 -14.71 5.85 10.69
C GLY A 6 -13.64 6.91 11.00
N SER A 7 -13.32 7.10 12.29
CA SER A 7 -12.24 7.99 12.74
C SER A 7 -10.85 7.59 12.22
N VAL A 8 -10.55 6.29 12.18
CA VAL A 8 -9.26 5.77 11.70
C VAL A 8 -9.16 5.90 10.19
N SER A 9 -10.24 5.61 9.45
CA SER A 9 -10.29 5.79 7.99
C SER A 9 -10.08 7.26 7.59
N ALA A 10 -10.73 8.20 8.28
CA ALA A 10 -10.58 9.63 8.03
C ALA A 10 -9.15 10.13 8.31
N ILE A 11 -8.51 9.63 9.38
CA ILE A 11 -7.10 9.94 9.67
C ILE A 11 -6.19 9.36 8.59
N ALA A 12 -6.41 8.10 8.16
CA ALA A 12 -5.59 7.48 7.12
C ALA A 12 -5.71 8.23 5.79
N GLU A 13 -6.91 8.66 5.40
CA GLU A 13 -7.12 9.49 4.23
C GLU A 13 -6.39 10.84 4.36
N ARG A 14 -6.55 11.56 5.48
CA ARG A 14 -5.93 12.88 5.68
C ARG A 14 -4.41 12.83 5.78
N GLU A 15 -3.86 11.91 6.56
CA GLU A 15 -2.42 11.89 6.90
C GLU A 15 -1.56 11.11 5.90
N LEU A 16 -2.14 10.04 5.31
CA LEU A 16 -1.44 9.11 4.42
C LEU A 16 -1.93 9.21 2.97
N GLY A 17 -3.05 9.89 2.71
CA GLY A 17 -3.73 9.84 1.42
C GLY A 17 -4.34 8.47 1.11
N GLU A 18 -4.68 7.69 2.14
CA GLU A 18 -5.25 6.35 1.98
C GLU A 18 -6.72 6.42 1.52
N THR A 19 -6.94 6.48 0.21
CA THR A 19 -8.27 6.36 -0.41
C THR A 19 -8.46 4.99 -1.06
N PRO A 20 -9.70 4.51 -1.29
CA PRO A 20 -9.93 3.24 -1.99
C PRO A 20 -9.28 3.17 -3.38
N SER A 21 -9.23 4.29 -4.11
CA SER A 21 -8.59 4.37 -5.42
C SER A 21 -7.06 4.31 -5.32
N ARG A 22 -6.43 5.11 -4.43
CA ARG A 22 -4.97 5.06 -4.23
C ARG A 22 -4.51 3.70 -3.70
N ARG A 23 -5.28 3.06 -2.81
CA ARG A 23 -5.00 1.70 -2.36
C ARG A 23 -4.86 0.73 -3.53
N ARG A 24 -5.85 0.70 -4.42
CA ARG A 24 -5.83 -0.20 -5.59
C ARG A 24 -4.69 0.15 -6.55
N ALA A 25 -4.49 1.44 -6.83
CA ALA A 25 -3.45 1.91 -7.75
C ALA A 25 -2.04 1.56 -7.24
N GLU A 26 -1.73 1.88 -5.99
CA GLU A 26 -0.38 1.71 -5.46
C GLU A 26 -0.06 0.27 -5.07
N LEU A 27 -1.06 -0.54 -4.70
CA LEU A 27 -0.87 -1.99 -4.61
C LEU A 27 -0.47 -2.58 -5.96
N LYS A 28 -1.13 -2.16 -7.04
CA LYS A 28 -0.77 -2.60 -8.40
C LYS A 28 0.65 -2.14 -8.77
N ASN A 29 1.00 -0.89 -8.47
CA ASN A 29 2.34 -0.35 -8.74
C ASN A 29 3.41 -1.09 -7.95
N LEU A 30 3.21 -1.34 -6.65
CA LEU A 30 4.18 -2.05 -5.82
C LEU A 30 4.35 -3.50 -6.28
N ARG A 31 3.28 -4.19 -6.66
CA ARG A 31 3.36 -5.53 -7.26
C ARG A 31 4.15 -5.54 -8.58
N ARG A 32 3.97 -4.50 -9.40
CA ARG A 32 4.74 -4.32 -10.65
C ARG A 32 6.23 -4.18 -10.34
N LEU A 33 6.60 -3.31 -9.40
CA LEU A 33 8.00 -3.12 -8.99
C LEU A 33 8.63 -4.41 -8.45
N ILE A 34 7.90 -5.17 -7.63
CA ILE A 34 8.36 -6.48 -7.14
C ILE A 34 8.59 -7.46 -8.30
N ALA A 35 7.69 -7.49 -9.29
CA ALA A 35 7.82 -8.39 -10.44
C ALA A 35 8.94 -8.01 -11.42
N GLU A 36 9.43 -6.77 -11.37
CA GLU A 36 10.55 -6.28 -12.17
C GLU A 36 11.92 -6.63 -11.55
N GLU A 37 11.95 -7.06 -10.28
CA GLU A 37 13.18 -7.43 -9.57
C GLU A 37 13.39 -8.95 -9.62
N GLU A 38 14.49 -9.36 -10.26
CA GLU A 38 14.85 -10.78 -10.37
C GLU A 38 15.21 -11.37 -9.00
N ASP A 39 14.89 -12.65 -8.80
CA ASP A 39 15.09 -13.40 -7.55
C ASP A 39 14.41 -12.81 -6.29
N PHE A 40 13.55 -11.80 -6.42
CA PHE A 40 12.82 -11.20 -5.31
C PHE A 40 11.36 -11.69 -5.24
N ASN A 41 11.11 -12.66 -4.37
CA ASN A 41 9.80 -13.30 -4.20
C ASN A 41 9.19 -13.08 -2.81
N PRO A 42 8.93 -11.82 -2.39
CA PRO A 42 8.34 -11.56 -1.08
C PRO A 42 6.87 -12.00 -1.03
N ARG A 43 6.32 -12.06 0.18
CA ARG A 43 4.88 -12.19 0.38
C ARG A 43 4.17 -10.99 -0.26
N GLN A 44 3.12 -11.23 -1.04
CA GLN A 44 2.44 -10.16 -1.77
C GLN A 44 0.95 -10.00 -1.44
N ASP A 45 0.35 -10.60 -0.42
CA ASP A 45 -1.07 -10.28 -0.15
C ASP A 45 -1.24 -8.80 0.26
N ASP A 46 -2.43 -8.25 0.00
CA ASP A 46 -2.72 -6.83 0.24
C ASP A 46 -2.41 -6.41 1.67
N ALA A 47 -2.73 -7.24 2.67
CA ALA A 47 -2.54 -6.88 4.08
C ALA A 47 -1.06 -6.75 4.45
N PHE A 48 -0.18 -7.52 3.80
CA PHE A 48 1.27 -7.38 3.93
C PHE A 48 1.77 -6.11 3.22
N LEU A 49 1.45 -5.93 1.94
CA LEU A 49 1.95 -4.80 1.13
C LEU A 49 1.46 -3.44 1.63
N LEU A 50 0.21 -3.36 2.12
CA LEU A 50 -0.35 -2.11 2.66
C LEU A 50 0.44 -1.58 3.86
N ARG A 51 1.18 -2.42 4.60
CA ARG A 51 2.03 -1.95 5.71
C ARG A 51 3.13 -1.01 5.20
N PHE A 52 3.78 -1.39 4.10
CA PHE A 52 4.85 -0.61 3.48
C PHE A 52 4.31 0.68 2.83
N LEU A 53 3.19 0.55 2.11
CA LEU A 53 2.52 1.71 1.50
C LEU A 53 2.11 2.75 2.54
N ARG A 54 1.57 2.32 3.69
CA ARG A 54 1.22 3.24 4.80
C ARG A 54 2.43 3.96 5.37
N CYS A 55 3.55 3.27 5.56
CA CYS A 55 4.81 3.86 6.02
C CYS A 55 5.41 4.89 5.04
N ARG A 56 4.92 4.92 3.80
CA ARG A 56 5.39 5.82 2.73
C ARG A 56 4.28 6.65 2.10
N LYS A 57 3.16 6.82 2.81
CA LYS A 57 2.02 7.65 2.35
C LYS A 57 1.56 7.32 0.92
N TYR A 58 1.48 6.03 0.62
CA TYR A 58 1.07 5.50 -0.69
C TYR A 58 1.97 5.99 -1.84
N ASP A 59 3.27 6.00 -1.62
CA ASP A 59 4.29 6.13 -2.65
C ASP A 59 4.91 4.74 -2.88
N ALA A 60 4.53 4.06 -3.97
CA ALA A 60 4.97 2.70 -4.24
C ALA A 60 6.48 2.58 -4.49
N GLU A 61 7.10 3.57 -5.14
CA GLU A 61 8.54 3.57 -5.40
C GLU A 61 9.33 3.69 -4.10
N ARG A 62 8.91 4.58 -3.19
CA ARG A 62 9.53 4.73 -1.87
C ARG A 62 9.21 3.58 -0.92
N ALA A 63 8.14 2.83 -1.17
CA ALA A 63 7.77 1.63 -0.41
C ALA A 63 8.55 0.39 -0.85
N PHE A 64 8.99 0.35 -2.11
CA PHE A 64 9.82 -0.72 -2.66
C PHE A 64 11.28 -0.63 -2.21
N LYS A 65 11.81 0.60 -2.06
CA LYS A 65 13.17 0.89 -1.58
C LYS A 65 13.32 0.73 -0.06
#